data_AF-A0A3L7VUN1-F1
#
_entry.id   AF-A0A3L7VUN1-F1
#
_cell.length_a   1.000
_cell.length_b   1.000
_cell.length_c   1.000
_cell.angle_alpha   90.00
_cell.angle_beta   90.00
_cell.angle_gamma   90.00
#
_symmetry.space_group_name_H-M   'P 1'
#
loop_
_entity.id
_entity.type
_entity.pdbx_description
1 polymer ?
#
loop_
_entity_poly.entity_id
_entity_poly.type
_entity_poly.pdbx_seq_one_letter_code
_entity_poly.pdbx_strand_id
1 'polypeptide(L)'
;PNDMACKGITGITAADVRAAQAAGERWKLIAEVRRTPAGVVASVQPMRLPVTHPLAGAAGATNALTYTTDLLGDVTIIGAGAGGVATGFAVVGDLLAMHRGEREPAK
;
A
#
# COMPACT_ATOMS: atom_id res chain seq x y z
N PRO A 1 7.67 2.35 16.51
CA PRO A 1 7.55 2.78 15.09
C PRO A 1 8.66 3.73 14.60
N ASN A 2 9.76 3.94 15.36
CA ASN A 2 10.86 4.85 14.97
C ASN A 2 11.84 4.26 13.95
N ASP A 3 11.66 2.99 13.57
CA ASP A 3 12.61 2.25 12.72
C ASP A 3 12.29 2.38 11.21
N MET A 4 11.37 3.27 10.82
CA MET A 4 10.96 3.47 9.42
C MET A 4 10.99 4.95 9.03
N ALA A 5 11.57 5.23 7.86
CA ALA A 5 11.56 6.57 7.27
C ALA A 5 10.15 6.91 6.77
N CYS A 6 9.57 8.00 7.28
CA CYS A 6 8.22 8.43 6.92
C CYS A 6 8.19 9.90 6.50
N LYS A 7 7.74 10.16 5.27
CA LYS A 7 7.51 11.49 4.71
C LYS A 7 6.08 11.60 4.21
N GLY A 8 5.35 12.59 4.72
CA GLY A 8 3.97 12.88 4.30
C GLY A 8 3.87 13.65 2.98
N ILE A 9 2.63 13.96 2.59
CA ILE A 9 2.30 14.67 1.34
C ILE A 9 2.17 16.20 1.49
N THR A 10 2.33 16.75 2.70
CA THR A 10 2.06 18.17 3.00
C THR A 10 2.84 19.16 2.12
N GLY A 11 4.01 18.77 1.62
CA GLY A 11 4.83 19.60 0.73
C GLY A 11 4.47 19.52 -0.76
N ILE A 12 3.51 18.70 -1.16
CA ILE A 12 3.12 18.54 -2.57
C ILE A 12 2.10 19.62 -2.93
N THR A 13 2.44 20.43 -3.92
CA THR A 13 1.57 21.51 -4.39
C THR A 13 0.67 21.04 -5.54
N ALA A 14 -0.40 21.78 -5.82
CA ALA A 14 -1.23 21.54 -6.99
C ALA A 14 -0.46 21.69 -8.31
N ALA A 15 0.60 22.50 -8.34
CA ALA A 15 1.47 22.63 -9.51
C ALA A 15 2.27 21.35 -9.75
N ASP A 16 2.80 20.73 -8.69
CA ASP A 16 3.52 19.45 -8.77
C ASP A 16 2.62 18.32 -9.28
N VAL A 17 1.34 18.32 -8.86
CA VAL A 17 0.34 17.36 -9.34
C VAL A 17 0.07 17.53 -10.83
N ARG A 18 -0.13 18.78 -11.29
CA ARG A 18 -0.33 19.06 -12.72
C ARG A 18 0.89 18.71 -13.56
N ALA A 19 2.09 19.00 -13.06
CA ALA A 19 3.33 18.66 -13.73
C ALA A 19 3.51 17.14 -13.88
N ALA A 20 3.21 16.37 -12.82
CA ALA A 20 3.23 14.91 -12.89
C ALA A 20 2.18 14.38 -13.89
N GLN A 21 0.97 14.92 -13.88
CA GLN A 21 -0.07 14.54 -14.85
C GLN A 21 0.35 14.80 -16.29
N ALA A 22 0.96 15.96 -16.57
CA ALA A 22 1.47 16.30 -17.90
C ALA A 22 2.61 15.36 -18.35
N ALA A 23 3.37 14.80 -17.40
CA ALA A 23 4.40 13.81 -17.66
C ALA A 23 3.86 12.37 -17.78
N GLY A 24 2.55 12.15 -17.73
CA GLY A 24 1.97 10.80 -17.77
C GLY A 24 2.16 10.03 -16.46
N GLU A 25 2.24 10.73 -15.33
CA GLU A 25 2.49 10.16 -14.01
C GLU A 25 1.48 10.65 -12.97
N ARG A 26 1.44 10.00 -11.81
CA ARG A 26 0.62 10.37 -10.66
C ARG A 26 1.41 10.30 -9.38
N TRP A 27 1.20 11.28 -8.50
CA TRP A 27 1.66 11.20 -7.12
C TRP A 27 0.85 10.15 -6.35
N LYS A 28 1.56 9.29 -5.62
CA LYS A 28 1.01 8.34 -4.65
C LYS A 28 1.85 8.38 -3.38
N LEU A 29 1.21 8.27 -2.22
CA LEU A 29 1.92 8.00 -0.97
C LEU A 29 2.12 6.49 -0.88
N ILE A 30 3.36 6.03 -1.03
CA ILE A 30 3.68 4.61 -1.10
C ILE A 30 4.33 4.18 0.19
N ALA A 31 3.78 3.12 0.79
CA ALA A 31 4.47 2.32 1.78
C ALA A 31 5.18 1.18 1.05
N GLU A 32 6.51 1.10 1.19
CA GLU A 32 7.34 0.06 0.58
C GLU A 32 8.05 -0.71 1.68
N VAL A 33 8.09 -2.03 1.53
CA VAL A 33 8.92 -2.94 2.34
C VAL A 33 9.73 -3.80 1.39
N ARG A 34 11.05 -3.82 1.55
CA ARG A 34 11.96 -4.58 0.71
C ARG A 34 12.97 -5.36 1.54
N ARG A 35 13.28 -6.58 1.10
CA ARG A 35 14.41 -7.35 1.62
C ARG A 35 15.69 -6.89 0.93
N THR A 36 16.71 -6.59 1.73
CA THR A 36 18.06 -6.24 1.29
C THR A 36 19.07 -7.20 1.93
N PRO A 37 20.32 -7.27 1.45
CA PRO A 37 21.35 -8.06 2.11
C PRO A 37 21.60 -7.69 3.58
N ALA A 38 21.32 -6.43 3.96
CA ALA A 38 21.47 -5.93 5.33
C ALA A 38 20.23 -6.16 6.21
N GLY A 39 19.14 -6.70 5.66
CA GLY A 39 17.88 -6.93 6.36
C GLY A 39 16.67 -6.32 5.66
N VAL A 40 15.58 -6.17 6.41
CA VAL A 40 14.32 -5.59 5.90
C VAL A 40 14.36 -4.08 6.06
N VAL A 41 14.11 -3.36 4.97
CA VAL A 41 13.97 -1.91 4.97
C VAL A 41 12.53 -1.55 4.64
N ALA A 42 11.98 -0.59 5.38
CA ALA A 42 10.63 -0.12 5.16
C ALA A 42 10.56 1.41 5.21
N SER A 43 9.75 1.99 4.33
CA SER A 43 9.58 3.43 4.22
C SER A 43 8.19 3.81 3.76
N VAL A 44 7.78 5.04 4.08
CA VAL A 44 6.57 5.68 3.56
C VAL A 44 6.96 7.02 2.98
N GLN A 45 6.74 7.23 1.68
CA GLN A 45 7.06 8.51 1.04
C GLN A 45 6.22 8.77 -0.21
N PRO A 46 6.07 10.04 -0.63
CA PRO A 46 5.40 10.35 -1.88
C PRO A 46 6.29 9.97 -3.06
N MET A 47 5.71 9.27 -4.04
CA MET A 47 6.38 8.83 -5.26
C MET A 47 5.55 9.20 -6.48
N ARG A 48 6.23 9.53 -7.58
CA ARG A 48 5.61 9.66 -8.91
C ARG A 48 5.62 8.29 -9.56
N LEU A 49 4.45 7.82 -9.97
CA LEU A 49 4.29 6.55 -10.67
C LEU A 49 3.75 6.80 -12.08
N PRO A 50 4.23 6.10 -13.12
CA PRO A 50 3.60 6.10 -14.43
C PRO A 50 2.12 5.74 -14.32
N VAL A 51 1.26 6.35 -15.14
CA VAL A 51 -0.18 6.03 -15.15
C VAL A 51 -0.47 4.57 -15.47
N THR A 52 0.46 3.87 -16.12
CA THR A 52 0.39 2.44 -16.44
C THR A 52 0.69 1.54 -15.24
N HIS A 53 1.30 2.06 -14.17
CA HIS A 53 1.60 1.29 -12.98
C HIS A 53 0.31 0.93 -12.23
N PRO A 54 0.07 -0.33 -11.82
CA PRO A 54 -1.18 -0.74 -11.16
C PRO A 54 -1.55 0.11 -9.94
N LEU A 55 -0.57 0.44 -9.08
CA LEU A 55 -0.76 1.33 -7.93
C LEU A 55 -1.18 2.76 -8.30
N ALA A 56 -0.85 3.26 -9.50
CA ALA A 56 -1.28 4.58 -9.96
C ALA A 56 -2.80 4.64 -10.24
N GLY A 57 -3.41 3.48 -10.54
CA GLY A 57 -4.83 3.31 -10.80
C GLY A 57 -5.71 3.36 -9.55
N ALA A 58 -5.18 3.04 -8.36
CA ALA A 58 -5.95 3.10 -7.12
C ALA A 58 -6.39 4.53 -6.79
N ALA A 59 -7.69 4.78 -6.69
CA ALA A 59 -8.25 6.11 -6.49
C ALA A 59 -9.34 6.11 -5.40
N GLY A 60 -9.66 7.29 -4.86
CA GLY A 60 -10.64 7.41 -3.78
C GLY A 60 -10.22 6.66 -2.52
N ALA A 61 -11.15 5.90 -1.94
CA ALA A 61 -10.94 5.10 -0.72
C ALA A 61 -10.40 3.68 -0.99
N THR A 62 -9.93 3.41 -2.21
CA THR A 62 -9.37 2.13 -2.60
C THR A 62 -7.89 2.06 -2.25
N ASN A 63 -7.49 0.98 -1.56
CA ASN A 63 -6.08 0.65 -1.36
C ASN A 63 -5.64 -0.33 -2.46
N ALA A 64 -4.34 -0.29 -2.76
CA ALA A 64 -3.70 -1.29 -3.60
C ALA A 64 -2.38 -1.73 -2.98
N LEU A 65 -2.10 -3.02 -3.09
CA LEU A 65 -0.86 -3.66 -2.65
C LEU A 65 -0.27 -4.40 -3.83
N THR A 66 0.97 -4.09 -4.18
CA THR A 66 1.76 -4.87 -5.13
C THR A 66 2.85 -5.61 -4.35
N TYR A 67 3.00 -6.91 -4.60
CA TYR A 67 4.13 -7.68 -4.12
C TYR A 67 4.77 -8.44 -5.28
N THR A 68 6.10 -8.51 -5.27
CA THR A 68 6.90 -9.17 -6.30
C THR A 68 7.19 -10.60 -5.85
N THR A 69 7.04 -11.54 -6.78
CA THR A 69 7.35 -12.96 -6.58
C THR A 69 8.40 -13.41 -7.58
N ASP A 70 9.15 -14.46 -7.25
CA ASP A 70 10.23 -14.96 -8.09
C ASP A 70 9.74 -15.53 -9.43
N LEU A 71 8.51 -16.05 -9.46
CA LEU A 71 7.97 -16.79 -10.61
C LEU A 71 6.80 -16.10 -11.29
N LEU A 72 5.85 -15.55 -10.53
CA LEU A 72 4.67 -14.87 -11.09
C LEU A 72 4.96 -13.41 -11.41
N GLY A 73 6.12 -12.88 -11.01
CA GLY A 73 6.42 -11.46 -11.09
C GLY A 73 5.54 -10.66 -10.12
N ASP A 74 5.11 -9.48 -10.56
CA ASP A 74 4.34 -8.54 -9.76
C ASP A 74 2.85 -8.92 -9.73
N VAL A 75 2.33 -9.10 -8.52
CA VAL A 75 0.91 -9.32 -8.27
C VAL A 75 0.35 -8.12 -7.54
N THR A 76 -0.72 -7.52 -8.10
CA THR A 76 -1.40 -6.38 -7.47
C THR A 76 -2.79 -6.76 -7.01
N ILE A 77 -3.08 -6.50 -5.74
CA ILE A 77 -4.40 -6.65 -5.12
C ILE A 77 -4.98 -5.26 -4.91
N ILE A 78 -6.24 -5.05 -5.32
CA ILE A 78 -6.95 -3.77 -5.23
C ILE A 78 -8.27 -4.00 -4.51
N GLY A 79 -8.59 -3.15 -3.52
CA GLY A 79 -9.83 -3.29 -2.76
C GLY A 79 -10.15 -2.06 -1.90
N ALA A 80 -11.36 -2.02 -1.36
CA ALA A 80 -11.75 -0.95 -0.44
C ALA A 80 -10.86 -0.99 0.81
N GLY A 81 -10.13 0.10 1.04
CA GLY A 81 -9.13 0.18 2.11
C GLY A 81 -9.63 0.74 3.43
N ALA A 82 -10.76 1.44 3.39
CA ALA A 82 -11.38 2.10 4.52
C ALA A 82 -12.90 2.09 4.38
N GLY A 83 -13.60 2.07 5.52
CA GLY A 83 -15.06 2.09 5.58
C GLY A 83 -15.60 1.10 6.61
N GLY A 84 -16.66 1.47 7.32
CA GLY A 84 -17.17 0.71 8.47
C GLY A 84 -17.49 -0.75 8.17
N VAL A 85 -18.02 -1.05 6.98
CA VAL A 85 -18.33 -2.41 6.54
C VAL A 85 -17.05 -3.24 6.31
N ALA A 86 -16.06 -2.69 5.61
CA ALA A 86 -14.80 -3.40 5.32
C ALA A 86 -14.02 -3.69 6.61
N THR A 87 -13.94 -2.69 7.51
CA THR A 87 -13.31 -2.85 8.82
C THR A 87 -14.07 -3.86 9.70
N GLY A 88 -15.41 -3.78 9.73
CA GLY A 88 -16.23 -4.73 10.49
C GLY A 88 -16.09 -6.17 9.98
N PHE A 89 -16.03 -6.37 8.66
CA PHE A 89 -15.84 -7.68 8.06
C PHE A 89 -14.47 -8.28 8.43
N ALA A 90 -13.40 -7.50 8.43
CA ALA A 90 -12.07 -7.96 8.83
C ALA A 90 -12.07 -8.48 10.29
N VAL A 91 -12.72 -7.76 11.20
CA VAL A 91 -12.87 -8.18 12.60
C VAL A 91 -13.65 -9.49 12.72
N VAL A 92 -14.80 -9.62 12.04
CA VAL A 92 -15.60 -10.85 12.08
C VAL A 92 -14.85 -12.02 11.47
N GLY A 93 -14.14 -11.81 10.36
CA GLY A 93 -13.30 -12.84 9.73
C GLY A 93 -12.22 -13.36 10.68
N ASP A 94 -11.57 -12.47 11.42
CA ASP A 94 -10.57 -12.83 12.41
C ASP A 94 -11.16 -13.64 13.58
N LEU A 95 -12.34 -13.26 14.09
CA LEU A 95 -13.05 -14.00 15.13
C LEU A 95 -13.42 -15.43 14.68
N LEU A 96 -13.89 -15.59 13.44
CA LEU A 96 -14.22 -16.89 12.87
C LEU A 96 -12.96 -17.75 12.68
N ALA A 97 -11.86 -17.16 12.20
CA ALA A 97 -10.59 -17.87 12.03
C ALA A 97 -10.03 -18.35 13.38
N MET A 98 -10.11 -17.53 14.44
CA MET A 98 -9.74 -17.93 15.80
C MET A 98 -10.62 -19.07 16.31
N HIS A 99 -11.93 -19.00 16.11
CA HIS A 99 -12.86 -20.05 16.51
C HIS A 99 -12.58 -21.39 15.81
N ARG A 100 -12.14 -21.35 14.55
CA ARG A 100 -11.76 -22.53 13.75
C ARG A 100 -10.35 -23.05 14.05
N GLY A 101 -9.57 -22.37 14.88
CA GLY A 101 -8.17 -22.73 15.17
C GLY A 101 -7.21 -22.44 14.01
N GLU A 102 -7.59 -21.60 13.05
CA GLU A 102 -6.78 -21.26 11.86
C GLU A 102 -5.73 -20.17 12.16
N ARG A 103 -5.85 -19.49 13.30
CA ARG A 103 -4.86 -18.52 13.80
C ARG A 103 -4.55 -18.82 15.26
N GLU A 104 -3.33 -19.27 15.55
CA GLU A 104 -2.79 -19.10 16.90
C GLU A 104 -2.50 -17.61 17.12
N PRO A 105 -2.80 -17.05 18.32
CA PRO A 105 -2.35 -15.70 18.64
C PRO A 105 -0.83 -15.64 18.49
N ALA A 106 -0.34 -14.62 17.76
CA ALA A 106 1.09 -14.40 17.61
C ALA A 106 1.74 -14.35 19.00
N LYS A 107 2.72 -15.25 19.24
CA LYS A 107 3.56 -15.24 20.43
C LYS A 107 4.44 -13.99 20.49
#